data_AF-A0A7J5ZM02-F1
#
_entry.id   AF-A0A7J5ZM02-F1
#
_cell.length_a   1.000
_cell.length_b   1.000
_cell.length_c   1.000
_cell.angle_alpha   90.00
_cell.angle_beta   90.00
_cell.angle_gamma   90.00
#
_symmetry.space_group_name_H-M   'P 1'
#
loop_
_entity.id
_entity.type
_entity.pdbx_description
1 polymer ?
#
loop_
_entity_poly.entity_id
_entity_poly.type
_entity_poly.pdbx_seq_one_letter_code
_entity_poly.pdbx_strand_id
1 'polypeptide(L)' 'MPAWRRDIMKKKLDEEKKQKRKEEERLKMEKENEEKIELERLRTLGYDETKLAPWQRQVILKKGDIAKQ' A
#
# COMPACT_ATOMS: atom_id res chain seq x y z
N MET A 1 -21.10 2.41 -34.11
CA MET A 1 -19.64 2.61 -34.33
C MET A 1 -19.11 1.59 -35.33
N PRO A 2 -18.23 2.00 -36.27
CA PRO A 2 -17.53 1.07 -37.17
C PRO A 2 -16.80 -0.04 -36.41
N ALA A 3 -16.62 -1.20 -37.05
CA ALA A 3 -15.98 -2.37 -36.42
C ALA A 3 -14.57 -2.05 -35.90
N TRP A 4 -13.73 -1.39 -36.70
CA TRP A 4 -12.38 -0.98 -36.31
C TRP A 4 -12.35 -0.04 -35.10
N ARG A 5 -13.38 0.81 -34.95
CA ARG A 5 -13.50 1.74 -33.82
C ARG A 5 -13.94 1.03 -32.54
N ARG A 6 -14.76 -0.03 -32.66
CA ARG A 6 -15.13 -0.93 -31.56
C ARG A 6 -13.94 -1.78 -31.10
N ASP A 7 -13.14 -2.29 -32.03
CA ASP A 7 -11.95 -3.08 -31.70
C ASP A 7 -10.89 -2.25 -30.96
N ILE A 8 -10.65 -1.00 -31.39
CA ILE A 8 -9.74 -0.09 -30.68
C ILE A 8 -10.24 0.22 -29.26
N MET A 9 -11.54 0.49 -29.10
CA MET A 9 -12.13 0.77 -27.79
C MET A 9 -12.07 -0.45 -26.86
N LYS A 10 -12.37 -1.64 -27.39
CA LYS A 10 -12.30 -2.90 -26.63
C LYS A 10 -10.88 -3.21 -26.20
N LYS A 11 -9.88 -2.99 -27.07
CA LYS A 11 -8.47 -3.17 -26.75
C LYS A 11 -7.99 -2.22 -25.66
N LYS A 12 -8.37 -0.93 -25.72
CA LYS A 12 -8.05 0.05 -24.66
C LYS A 12 -8.67 -0.34 -23.31
N LEU A 13 -9.92 -0.80 -23.30
CA LEU A 13 -10.60 -1.21 -22.07
C LEU A 13 -9.98 -2.47 -21.44
N ASP A 14 -9.54 -3.43 -22.26
CA ASP A 14 -8.86 -4.63 -21.80
C ASP A 14 -7.47 -4.32 -21.20
N GLU A 15 -6.74 -3.39 -21.83
CA GLU A 15 -5.45 -2.91 -21.35
C GLU A 15 -5.58 -2.15 -20.03
N GLU A 16 -6.58 -1.27 -19.92
CA GLU A 16 -6.87 -0.52 -18.68
C GLU A 16 -7.24 -1.46 -17.54
N LYS A 17 -8.07 -2.49 -17.81
CA LYS A 17 -8.39 -3.51 -16.80
C LYS A 17 -7.17 -4.31 -16.35
N LYS A 18 -6.25 -4.63 -17.27
CA LYS A 18 -4.99 -5.32 -16.93
C LYS A 18 -4.07 -4.43 -16.11
N GLN A 19 -3.95 -3.15 -16.44
CA GLN A 19 -3.21 -2.18 -15.65
C GLN A 19 -3.80 -2.04 -14.24
N LYS A 20 -5.12 -1.88 -14.13
CA LYS A 20 -5.81 -1.77 -12.83
C LYS A 20 -5.53 -2.95 -11.92
N ARG A 21 -5.61 -4.19 -12.42
CA ARG A 21 -5.30 -5.38 -11.62
C ARG A 21 -3.85 -5.40 -11.15
N LYS A 22 -2.91 -5.02 -12.03
CA LYS A 22 -1.48 -4.96 -11.69
C LYS A 22 -1.20 -3.88 -10.64
N GLU A 23 -1.89 -2.75 -10.71
CA GLU A 23 -1.77 -1.66 -9.74
C GLU A 23 -2.40 -2.02 -8.39
N GLU A 24 -3.55 -2.70 -8.39
CA GLU A 24 -4.18 -3.24 -7.17
C GLU A 24 -3.28 -4.26 -6.47
N GLU A 25 -2.64 -5.17 -7.20
CA GLU A 25 -1.68 -6.12 -6.61
C GLU A 25 -0.46 -5.41 -6.03
N ARG A 26 0.06 -4.38 -6.72
CA ARG A 26 1.18 -3.57 -6.21
C ARG A 26 0.80 -2.81 -4.95
N LEU A 27 -0.37 -2.17 -4.92
CA LEU A 27 -0.89 -1.45 -3.74
C LEU A 27 -1.10 -2.40 -2.56
N LYS A 28 -1.57 -3.63 -2.82
CA LYS A 28 -1.74 -4.63 -1.76
C LYS A 28 -0.39 -5.09 -1.20
N MET A 29 0.58 -5.31 -2.08
CA MET A 29 1.94 -5.68 -1.68
C MET A 29 2.66 -4.54 -0.95
N GLU A 30 2.44 -3.30 -1.36
CA GLU A 30 2.99 -2.10 -0.72
C GLU A 30 2.41 -1.89 0.68
N LYS A 31 1.10 -2.07 0.87
CA LYS A 31 0.48 -2.03 2.20
C LYS A 31 1.02 -3.11 3.13
N GLU A 32 1.16 -4.33 2.65
CA GLU A 32 1.71 -5.42 3.47
C GLU A 32 3.19 -5.15 3.83
N ASN A 33 3.93 -4.50 2.93
CA ASN A 33 5.30 -4.09 3.17
C ASN A 33 5.38 -2.90 4.15
N GLU A 34 4.47 -1.93 4.03
CA GLU A 34 4.31 -0.83 5.00
C GLU A 34 3.98 -1.38 6.38
N GLU A 35 3.05 -2.32 6.51
CA GLU A 35 2.74 -2.98 7.78
C GLU A 35 3.98 -3.67 8.36
N LYS A 36 4.75 -4.42 7.56
CA LYS A 36 6.02 -5.02 8.03
C LYS A 36 7.04 -3.98 8.48
N ILE A 37 7.15 -2.86 7.76
CA ILE A 37 8.04 -1.76 8.11
C ILE A 37 7.58 -1.06 9.39
N GLU A 38 6.26 -0.88 9.58
CA GLU A 38 5.69 -0.33 10.81
C GLU A 38 6.00 -1.21 12.02
N LEU A 39 5.86 -2.53 11.88
CA LEU A 39 6.19 -3.50 12.94
C LEU A 39 7.70 -3.48 13.24
N GLU A 40 8.54 -3.47 12.20
CA GLU A 40 10.00 -3.37 12.37
C GLU A 40 10.43 -2.05 13.03
N ARG A 41 9.75 -0.93 12.71
CA ARG A 41 9.96 0.37 13.38
C ARG A 41 9.59 0.32 14.85
N LEU A 42 8.45 -0.28 15.21
CA LEU A 42 8.07 -0.46 16.62
C LEU A 42 9.08 -1.32 17.37
N ARG A 43 9.55 -2.41 16.76
CA ARG A 43 10.61 -3.28 17.30
C ARG A 43 11.94 -2.52 17.47
N THR A 44 12.33 -1.70 16.51
CA THR A 44 13.56 -0.88 16.57
C THR A 44 13.47 0.16 17.68
N LEU A 45 12.27 0.72 17.90
CA LEU A 45 12.00 1.67 18.99
C LEU A 45 11.84 0.96 20.35
N GLY A 46 11.92 -0.37 20.41
CA GLY A 46 11.83 -1.15 21.64
C GLY A 46 10.41 -1.27 22.20
N TYR A 47 9.38 -0.96 21.41
CA TYR A 47 8.00 -1.10 21.83
C TYR A 47 7.44 -2.48 21.52
N ASP A 48 6.73 -3.05 22.50
CA ASP A 48 6.00 -4.30 22.36
C ASP A 48 4.64 -4.05 21.71
N GLU A 49 4.46 -4.55 20.48
CA GLU A 49 3.23 -4.44 19.73
C GLU A 49 2.02 -5.01 20.46
N THR A 50 2.20 -6.08 21.24
CA THR A 50 1.10 -6.74 21.97
C THR A 50 0.58 -5.88 23.12
N LYS A 51 1.38 -4.91 23.59
CA LYS A 51 1.04 -3.99 24.67
C LYS A 51 0.57 -2.62 24.18
N LEU A 52 0.62 -2.38 22.87
CA LEU A 52 0.23 -1.11 22.26
C LEU A 52 -1.13 -1.24 21.57
N ALA A 53 -2.06 -0.36 21.95
CA ALA A 53 -3.30 -0.20 21.22
C ALA A 53 -3.02 0.27 19.78
N PRO A 54 -3.87 -0.07 18.79
CA PRO A 54 -3.65 0.29 17.39
C PRO A 54 -3.37 1.79 17.16
N TRP A 55 -4.03 2.67 17.92
CA TRP A 55 -3.81 4.11 17.82
C TRP A 55 -2.48 4.55 18.44
N GLN A 56 -1.99 3.87 19.49
CA GLN A 56 -0.69 4.17 20.08
C GLN A 56 0.44 3.80 19.12
N ARG A 57 0.30 2.69 18.38
CA ARG A 57 1.25 2.31 17.32
C ARG A 57 1.41 3.45 16.31
N GLN A 58 0.29 3.99 15.82
CA GLN A 58 0.28 5.12 14.89
C GLN A 58 0.91 6.40 15.47
N VAL A 59 0.66 6.70 16.75
CA VAL A 59 1.28 7.84 17.43
C VAL A 59 2.79 7.65 17.59
N ILE A 60 3.24 6.45 17.96
CA ILE A 60 4.66 6.13 18.13
C ILE A 60 5.39 6.15 16.80
N LEU A 61 4.81 5.60 15.73
CA LEU A 61 5.37 5.66 14.38
C LEU A 61 5.53 7.12 13.92
N LYS A 62 4.48 7.95 14.08
CA LYS A 62 4.55 9.39 13.79
C LYS A 62 5.59 10.12 14.63
N LYS A 63 5.73 9.80 15.93
CA LYS A 63 6.73 10.43 16.81
C LYS A 63 8.16 9.94 16.55
N GLY A 64 8.32 8.66 16.20
CA GLY A 64 9.60 8.04 15.89
C GLY A 64 10.22 8.60 14.62
N ASP A 65 9.41 8.95 13.62
CA ASP A 65 9.88 9.66 12.41
C ASP A 65 10.38 11.08 12.74
N ILE A 66 9.75 11.78 13.69
CA ILE A 66 10.18 13.12 14.14
C ILE A 66 11.49 13.06 14.93
N ALA A 67 11.73 11.99 15.70
CA ALA A 67 12.95 11.83 16.49
C ALA A 67 14.18 11.42 15.67
N LYS A 68 14.01 11.05 14.39
CA LYS A 68 15.09 10.69 13.47
C LYS A 68 15.58 11.86 12.59
N GLN A 69 14.90 13.02 12.60
CA GLN A 69 15.43 14.28 12.07
C GLN A 69 16.40 14.92 13.06
#